data_AF-A0A6B3GMT3-F1
#
_entry.id   AF-A0A6B3GMT3-F1
#
_cell.length_a   1.000
_cell.length_b   1.000
_cell.length_c   1.000
_cell.angle_alpha   90.00
_cell.angle_beta   90.00
_cell.angle_gamma   90.00
#
_symmetry.space_group_name_H-M   'P 1'
#
loop_
_entity.id
_entity.type
_entity.pdbx_description
1 polymer ?
#
loop_
_entity_poly.entity_id
_entity_poly.type
_entity_poly.pdbx_seq_one_letter_code
_entity_poly.pdbx_strand_id
1 'polypeptide(L)'
;LDQLVEAVVEDAPTDGHRVTVEAREAVVVADPDLVRRAVANLVGNALVHGRAPGVPAEVEVTVAVDGASTTVTVEDAGPGL
;
A
#
# COMPACT_ATOMS: atom_id res chain seq x y z
N LEU A 1 11.09 6.63 1.52
CA LEU A 1 9.75 6.18 1.97
C LEU A 1 9.18 5.28 0.89
N ASP A 2 9.15 5.76 -0.35
CA ASP A 2 9.10 5.00 -1.60
C ASP A 2 9.71 3.59 -1.50
N GLN A 3 11.04 3.46 -1.32
CA GLN A 3 11.70 2.15 -1.22
C GLN A 3 11.15 1.24 -0.11
N LEU A 4 10.69 1.83 1.01
CA LEU A 4 10.10 1.06 2.11
C LEU A 4 8.71 0.54 1.71
N VAL A 5 7.90 1.37 1.05
CA VAL A 5 6.58 1.00 0.53
C VAL A 5 6.72 -0.09 -0.54
N GLU A 6 7.67 0.07 -1.47
CA GLU A 6 7.99 -0.91 -2.49
C GLU A 6 8.35 -2.27 -1.85
N ALA A 7 9.28 -2.27 -0.89
CA ALA A 7 9.68 -3.49 -0.19
C ALA A 7 8.51 -4.17 0.54
N VAL A 8 7.62 -3.40 1.17
CA VAL A 8 6.42 -3.95 1.83
C VAL A 8 5.48 -4.61 0.84
N VAL A 9 5.30 -4.01 -0.34
CA VAL A 9 4.43 -4.56 -1.39
C VAL A 9 5.06 -5.80 -2.02
N GLU A 10 6.37 -5.82 -2.23
CA GLU A 10 7.11 -6.99 -2.71
C GLU A 10 7.00 -8.19 -1.75
N ASP A 11 7.00 -7.94 -0.44
CA ASP A 11 6.85 -8.97 0.59
C ASP A 11 5.39 -9.42 0.79
N ALA A 12 4.41 -8.75 0.17
CA ALA A 12 3.00 -9.04 0.39
C ALA A 12 2.57 -10.35 -0.31
N PRO A 13 1.78 -11.21 0.37
CA PRO A 13 1.27 -12.45 -0.24
C PRO A 13 0.19 -12.10 -1.27
N THR A 14 0.59 -12.05 -2.53
CA THR A 14 -0.33 -11.66 -3.61
C THR A 14 -1.29 -12.78 -4.01
N ASP A 15 -0.92 -14.07 -3.97
CA ASP A 15 -1.84 -15.22 -4.15
C ASP A 15 -2.88 -15.09 -5.30
N GLY A 16 -2.48 -14.48 -6.42
CA GLY A 16 -3.34 -14.23 -7.59
C GLY A 16 -4.08 -12.87 -7.58
N HIS A 17 -3.91 -12.08 -6.53
CA HIS A 17 -4.25 -10.66 -6.44
C HIS A 17 -3.22 -9.78 -7.15
N ARG A 18 -3.63 -8.57 -7.48
CA ARG A 18 -2.79 -7.57 -8.14
C ARG A 18 -2.54 -6.41 -7.19
N VAL A 19 -1.26 -6.08 -7.00
CA VAL A 19 -0.85 -4.85 -6.31
C VAL A 19 0.02 -4.04 -7.27
N THR A 20 -0.31 -2.78 -7.46
CA THR A 20 0.47 -1.82 -8.27
C THR A 20 1.01 -0.72 -7.37
N VAL A 21 2.25 -0.31 -7.60
CA VAL A 21 2.91 0.75 -6.83
C VAL A 21 3.32 1.88 -7.76
N GLU A 22 2.87 3.09 -7.42
CA GLU A 22 3.33 4.34 -8.02
C GLU A 22 4.01 5.19 -6.94
N ALA A 23 5.34 5.14 -6.88
CA ALA A 23 6.09 5.83 -5.83
C ALA A 23 6.92 6.99 -6.39
N ARG A 24 6.77 8.18 -5.81
CA ARG A 24 7.74 9.27 -5.95
C ARG A 24 8.78 9.16 -4.84
N GLU A 25 10.04 9.42 -5.19
CA GLU A 25 11.13 9.49 -4.22
C GLU A 25 10.78 10.46 -3.07
N ALA A 26 10.85 9.96 -1.83
CA ALA A 26 10.43 10.74 -0.67
C ALA A 26 11.24 10.39 0.59
N VAL A 27 11.78 11.41 1.25
CA VAL A 27 12.49 11.27 2.53
C VAL A 27 11.65 11.88 3.64
N VAL A 28 11.35 11.07 4.67
CA VAL A 28 10.56 11.48 5.84
C VAL A 28 11.31 11.13 7.12
N VAL A 29 11.10 11.91 8.17
CA VAL A 29 11.59 11.60 9.52
C VAL A 29 10.50 10.84 10.26
N ALA A 30 10.62 9.51 10.32
CA ALA A 30 9.69 8.63 11.00
C ALA A 30 10.42 7.37 11.48
N ASP A 31 9.80 6.60 12.38
CA ASP A 31 10.25 5.27 12.73
C ASP A 31 9.95 4.31 11.56
N PRO A 32 10.98 3.72 10.91
CA PRO A 32 10.78 2.88 9.73
C PRO A 32 9.98 1.61 10.04
N ASP A 33 10.07 1.05 11.24
CA ASP A 33 9.36 -0.18 11.60
C ASP A 33 7.87 0.10 11.80
N LEU A 34 7.53 1.25 12.39
CA LEU A 34 6.13 1.67 12.53
C LEU A 34 5.49 1.98 11.18
N VAL A 35 6.21 2.65 10.28
CA VAL A 35 5.72 2.93 8.92
C VAL A 35 5.53 1.64 8.13
N ARG A 36 6.53 0.73 8.16
CA ARG A 36 6.44 -0.60 7.54
C ARG A 36 5.20 -1.34 8.01
N ARG A 37 4.98 -1.39 9.33
CA ARG A 37 3.81 -2.05 9.91
C ARG A 37 2.51 -1.40 9.47
N ALA A 38 2.44 -0.07 9.44
CA ALA A 38 1.24 0.64 9.01
C ALA A 38 0.89 0.33 7.55
N VAL A 39 1.85 0.42 6.64
CA VAL A 39 1.65 0.11 5.22
C VAL A 39 1.28 -1.37 5.02
N ALA A 40 2.00 -2.29 5.68
CA ALA A 40 1.70 -3.72 5.59
C ALA A 40 0.29 -4.06 6.08
N ASN A 41 -0.17 -3.41 7.15
CA ASN A 41 -1.54 -3.58 7.63
C ASN A 41 -2.57 -3.09 6.61
N LEU A 42 -2.35 -1.93 5.99
CA LEU A 42 -3.28 -1.39 4.99
C LEU A 42 -3.32 -2.27 3.73
N VAL A 43 -2.16 -2.66 3.19
CA VAL A 43 -2.07 -3.56 2.03
C VAL A 43 -2.69 -4.92 2.37
N GLY A 44 -2.41 -5.48 3.54
CA GLY A 44 -3.01 -6.73 3.99
C GLY A 44 -4.54 -6.64 4.10
N ASN A 45 -5.07 -5.54 4.64
CA ASN A 45 -6.50 -5.30 4.70
C ASN A 45 -7.11 -5.20 3.30
N ALA A 46 -6.49 -4.44 2.40
CA ALA A 46 -6.93 -4.30 1.01
C ALA A 46 -6.95 -5.65 0.28
N LEU A 47 -5.91 -6.47 0.45
CA LEU A 47 -5.84 -7.81 -0.14
C LEU A 47 -6.92 -8.73 0.40
N VAL A 48 -7.16 -8.74 1.72
CA VAL A 48 -8.08 -9.68 2.37
C VAL A 48 -9.54 -9.24 2.23
N HIS A 49 -9.83 -7.95 2.35
CA HIS A 49 -11.17 -7.40 2.47
C HIS A 49 -11.59 -6.49 1.31
N GLY A 50 -10.65 -5.93 0.56
CA GLY A 50 -10.87 -4.97 -0.53
C GLY A 50 -11.33 -5.60 -1.84
N ARG A 51 -12.16 -6.64 -1.80
CA ARG A 51 -12.63 -7.36 -2.99
C ARG A 51 -13.99 -8.02 -2.80
N ALA A 52 -14.70 -8.21 -3.92
CA ALA A 52 -15.91 -9.02 -3.94
C ALA A 52 -15.59 -10.53 -3.80
N PRO A 53 -16.50 -11.34 -3.25
CA PRO A 53 -16.32 -12.79 -3.14
C PRO A 53 -16.04 -13.44 -4.51
N GLY A 54 -14.96 -14.21 -4.60
CA GLY A 54 -14.57 -14.91 -5.83
C GLY A 54 -13.85 -14.05 -6.88
N VAL A 55 -13.64 -12.75 -6.61
CA VAL A 55 -12.87 -11.85 -7.47
C VAL A 55 -11.49 -11.62 -6.82
N PRO A 56 -10.38 -11.60 -7.59
CA PRO A 56 -9.08 -11.18 -7.06
C PRO A 56 -9.11 -9.73 -6.55
N ALA A 57 -8.33 -9.41 -5.51
CA ALA A 57 -8.12 -8.03 -5.11
C ALA A 57 -7.28 -7.29 -6.15
N GLU A 58 -7.61 -6.03 -6.36
CA GLU A 58 -6.82 -5.05 -7.09
C GLU A 58 -6.54 -3.91 -6.11
N VAL A 59 -5.25 -3.69 -5.83
CA VAL A 59 -4.78 -2.71 -4.84
C VAL A 59 -3.80 -1.77 -5.51
N GLU A 60 -4.03 -0.48 -5.37
CA GLU A 60 -3.14 0.58 -5.84
C GLU A 60 -2.49 1.26 -4.64
N VAL A 61 -1.16 1.36 -4.65
CA VAL A 61 -0.39 2.01 -3.60
C VAL A 61 0.38 3.18 -4.19
N THR A 62 0.10 4.38 -3.70
CA THR A 62 0.68 5.62 -4.23
C THR A 62 1.47 6.35 -3.15
N VAL A 63 2.72 6.72 -3.46
CA VAL A 63 3.53 7.63 -2.63
C VAL A 63 3.64 8.97 -3.34
N ALA A 64 2.89 9.96 -2.82
CA ALA A 64 2.85 11.30 -3.36
C ALA A 64 3.55 12.30 -2.43
N VAL A 65 4.30 13.24 -3.03
CA VAL A 65 4.89 14.38 -2.35
C VAL A 65 4.18 15.65 -2.81
N ASP A 66 3.66 16.42 -1.86
CA ASP A 66 3.07 17.75 -2.07
C ASP A 66 3.67 18.76 -1.09
N GLY A 67 4.58 19.60 -1.60
CA GLY A 67 5.37 20.53 -0.81
C GLY A 67 6.19 19.82 0.27
N ALA A 68 5.89 20.14 1.54
CA ALA A 68 6.53 19.53 2.71
C ALA A 68 5.80 18.27 3.22
N SER A 69 4.71 17.86 2.56
CA SER A 69 3.92 16.70 2.97
C SER A 69 4.19 15.50 2.06
N THR A 70 4.17 14.32 2.65
CA THR A 70 4.24 13.05 1.92
C THR A 70 3.06 12.19 2.35
N THR A 71 2.34 11.67 1.37
CA THR A 71 1.13 10.87 1.57
C THR A 71 1.35 9.49 0.95
N VAL A 72 1.04 8.45 1.71
CA VAL A 72 0.91 7.10 1.19
C VAL A 72 -0.57 6.77 1.13
N THR A 73 -1.07 6.48 -0.06
CA THR A 73 -2.46 6.08 -0.30
C THR A 73 -2.49 4.59 -0.63
N VAL A 74 -3.43 3.85 -0.05
CA VAL A 74 -3.73 2.46 -0.41
C VAL A 74 -5.19 2.43 -0.82
N GLU A 75 -5.46 2.17 -2.08
CA GLU A 75 -6.79 2.10 -2.68
C GLU A 75 -7.10 0.66 -3.09
N ASP A 76 -8.33 0.22 -2.86
CA ASP A 76 -8.84 -1.08 -3.26
C ASP A 76 -10.20 -0.95 -3.96
N ALA A 77 -10.55 -1.96 -4.75
CA ALA A 77 -11.83 -2.02 -5.48
C ALA A 77 -12.94 -2.75 -4.69
N GLY A 78 -12.82 -2.81 -3.36
CA GLY A 78 -13.79 -3.46 -2.48
C GLY A 78 -15.08 -2.66 -2.32
N PRO A 79 -16.08 -3.23 -1.63
CA PRO A 79 -17.35 -2.56 -1.35
C PRO A 79 -17.24 -1.34 -0.41
N GLY A 80 -16.05 -1.08 0.15
CA GLY A 80 -15.86 -0.14 1.25
C GLY A 80 -16.31 -0.69 2.60
N LEU A 81 -16.16 0.12 3.65
CA LEU A 81 -16.66 -0.15 5.01
C LEU A 81 -18.14 0.21 5.15
#